data_AF-I3STK8-F1
#
_entry.id   AF-I3STK8-F1
#
_cell.length_a   1.000
_cell.length_b   1.000
_cell.length_c   1.000
_cell.angle_alpha   90.00
_cell.angle_beta   90.00
_cell.angle_gamma   90.00
#
_symmetry.space_group_name_H-M   'P 1'
#
loop_
_entity.id
_entity.type
_entity.pdbx_description
1 polymer ?
#
loop_
_entity_poly.entity_id
_entity_poly.type
_entity_poly.pdbx_seq_one_letter_code
_entity_poly.pdbx_strand_id
1 'polypeptide(L)'
;MVLLDANGKFVWQSFDHPTDTILVGQYLRAGGPRELVSRLSEKENVNGPYSLVLESKGLGLYYKPKNAPKPIRYWSESYVEKGSLENVTFTSDSESFEIGFDYFVANSSNFGNRILGRPVNNSTLTYLRLGIDGNIKFNTYFLDVRDGVWKVTYTLFDRDSDESECQLPQRCGKFGLCEENQCVACPLENGLFGWSNNCSAKAVTSCKASEFHYYKLERVEHYMSKYTTGDRVSETNCGNKCTKDCKCVGYFYNKDNSRCWAGYDLQTPTRVGNSTHVGYIKVPNQK
;
A
#
# COMPACT_ATOMS: atom_id res chain seq x y z
N MET A 1 -15.49 -22.92 2.96
CA MET A 1 -16.46 -23.72 2.19
C MET A 1 -15.68 -24.60 1.23
N VAL A 2 -16.07 -25.87 1.09
CA VAL A 2 -15.38 -26.85 0.24
C VAL A 2 -16.41 -27.60 -0.60
N LEU A 3 -16.04 -27.92 -1.83
CA LEU A 3 -16.77 -28.82 -2.71
C LEU A 3 -15.91 -30.06 -2.92
N LEU A 4 -16.48 -31.21 -2.59
CA LEU A 4 -15.83 -32.52 -2.68
C LEU A 4 -16.50 -33.36 -3.76
N ASP A 5 -15.73 -34.23 -4.41
CA ASP A 5 -16.28 -35.28 -5.26
C ASP A 5 -16.81 -36.46 -4.43
N ALA A 6 -17.36 -37.48 -5.10
CA ALA A 6 -17.89 -38.67 -4.45
C ALA A 6 -16.84 -39.50 -3.67
N ASN A 7 -15.54 -39.29 -3.95
CA ASN A 7 -14.43 -39.94 -3.26
C ASN A 7 -13.84 -39.06 -2.14
N GLY A 8 -14.46 -37.91 -1.84
CA GLY A 8 -13.99 -36.97 -0.81
C GLY A 8 -12.81 -36.12 -1.26
N LYS A 9 -12.47 -36.09 -2.56
CA LYS A 9 -11.37 -35.26 -3.08
C LYS A 9 -11.86 -33.83 -3.30
N PHE A 10 -11.00 -32.85 -2.98
CA PHE A 10 -11.26 -31.45 -3.27
C PHE A 10 -11.43 -31.19 -4.77
N VAL A 11 -12.61 -30.71 -5.14
CA VAL A 11 -12.91 -30.16 -6.47
C VAL A 11 -12.73 -28.65 -6.45
N TRP A 12 -13.14 -28.01 -5.36
CA TRP A 12 -13.03 -26.57 -5.16
C TRP A 12 -13.00 -26.23 -3.67
N GLN A 13 -12.34 -25.14 -3.29
CA GLN A 13 -12.42 -24.59 -1.93
C GLN A 13 -12.34 -23.07 -1.95
N SER A 14 -13.03 -22.44 -0.99
CA SER A 14 -13.02 -20.98 -0.86
C SER A 14 -11.63 -20.43 -0.51
N PHE A 15 -10.76 -21.26 0.07
CA PHE A 15 -9.41 -20.84 0.49
C PHE A 15 -8.48 -20.63 -0.72
N ASP A 16 -8.79 -21.22 -1.88
CA ASP A 16 -8.08 -20.95 -3.14
C ASP A 16 -8.56 -19.66 -3.83
N HIS A 17 -9.55 -18.96 -3.26
CA HIS A 17 -10.14 -17.73 -3.80
C HIS A 17 -10.37 -16.68 -2.69
N PRO A 18 -9.30 -16.20 -2.02
CA PRO A 18 -9.44 -15.21 -0.98
C PRO A 18 -9.91 -13.86 -1.54
N THR A 19 -10.50 -13.03 -0.67
CA THR A 19 -10.98 -11.68 -1.00
C THR A 19 -10.06 -10.62 -0.38
N ASP A 20 -10.56 -9.79 0.53
CA ASP A 20 -9.81 -8.81 1.29
C ASP A 20 -9.29 -9.38 2.62
N THR A 21 -9.57 -10.65 2.91
CA THR A 21 -9.40 -11.26 4.23
C THR A 21 -8.66 -12.60 4.14
N ILE A 22 -7.73 -12.84 5.06
CA ILE A 22 -7.09 -14.13 5.29
C ILE A 22 -7.25 -14.55 6.77
N LEU A 23 -7.65 -15.80 6.99
CA LEU A 23 -7.89 -16.40 8.29
C LEU A 23 -6.64 -17.15 8.79
N VAL A 24 -6.53 -17.37 10.10
CA VAL A 24 -5.45 -18.19 10.66
C VAL A 24 -5.46 -19.59 10.01
N GLY A 25 -4.28 -20.05 9.58
CA GLY A 25 -4.07 -21.31 8.87
C GLY A 25 -4.29 -21.24 7.35
N GLN A 26 -4.82 -20.13 6.81
CA GLN A 26 -4.83 -19.89 5.38
C GLN A 26 -3.49 -19.36 4.90
N TYR A 27 -3.20 -19.57 3.61
CA TYR A 27 -1.93 -19.19 3.01
C TYR A 27 -2.11 -18.52 1.65
N LEU A 28 -1.12 -17.70 1.30
CA LEU A 28 -0.86 -17.30 -0.08
C LEU A 28 0.28 -18.16 -0.61
N ARG A 29 0.26 -18.53 -1.91
CA ARG A 29 1.30 -19.36 -2.53
C ARG A 29 1.60 -18.97 -3.97
N ALA A 30 2.84 -19.19 -4.41
CA ALA A 30 3.31 -18.79 -5.73
C ALA A 30 2.51 -19.43 -6.89
N GLY A 31 2.04 -20.66 -6.70
CA GLY A 31 1.25 -21.43 -7.69
C GLY A 31 -0.27 -21.43 -7.47
N GLY A 32 -0.80 -20.55 -6.61
CA GLY A 32 -2.23 -20.57 -6.24
C GLY A 32 -2.75 -19.18 -5.84
N PRO A 33 -3.61 -19.06 -4.80
CA PRO A 33 -4.05 -17.75 -4.34
C PRO A 33 -2.82 -16.95 -3.91
N ARG A 34 -2.50 -15.89 -4.65
CA ARG A 34 -1.26 -15.11 -4.46
C ARG A 34 -1.50 -13.73 -3.88
N GLU A 35 -2.76 -13.32 -3.76
CA GLU A 35 -3.10 -11.96 -3.35
C GLU A 35 -4.42 -11.88 -2.60
N LEU A 36 -4.52 -10.85 -1.76
CA LEU A 36 -5.77 -10.30 -1.26
C LEU A 36 -6.06 -9.00 -2.01
N VAL A 37 -7.33 -8.72 -2.28
CA VAL A 37 -7.77 -7.47 -2.93
C VAL A 37 -8.77 -6.79 -2.02
N SER A 38 -8.54 -5.50 -1.71
CA SER A 38 -9.43 -4.73 -0.86
C SER A 38 -10.83 -4.62 -1.48
N ARG A 39 -11.83 -4.32 -0.66
CA ARG A 39 -13.13 -3.87 -1.19
C ARG A 39 -13.02 -2.44 -1.74
N LEU A 40 -13.97 -2.06 -2.60
CA LEU A 40 -14.08 -0.71 -3.14
C LEU A 40 -14.57 0.28 -2.08
N SER A 41 -15.57 -0.12 -1.29
CA SER A 41 -16.11 0.68 -0.19
C SER A 41 -16.74 -0.24 0.88
N GLU A 42 -17.16 0.33 2.01
CA GLU A 42 -17.88 -0.43 3.04
C GLU A 42 -19.21 -1.01 2.52
N LYS A 43 -19.85 -0.33 1.57
CA LYS A 43 -21.16 -0.70 1.00
C LYS A 43 -21.03 -1.58 -0.22
N GLU A 44 -19.99 -1.38 -1.03
CA GLU A 44 -19.80 -2.08 -2.30
C GLU A 44 -18.75 -3.18 -2.16
N ASN A 45 -19.22 -4.43 -2.10
CA ASN A 45 -18.37 -5.61 -2.02
C ASN A 45 -17.84 -6.04 -3.40
N VAL A 46 -17.13 -5.12 -4.07
CA VAL A 46 -16.42 -5.34 -5.34
C VAL A 46 -14.94 -4.98 -5.16
N ASN A 47 -14.08 -5.46 -6.06
CA ASN A 47 -12.64 -5.22 -5.97
C ASN A 47 -12.32 -3.71 -5.98
N GLY A 48 -11.61 -3.28 -4.94
CA GLY A 48 -11.08 -1.95 -4.78
C GLY A 48 -9.66 -1.81 -5.35
N PRO A 49 -8.98 -0.70 -5.05
CA PRO A 49 -7.71 -0.36 -5.68
C PRO A 49 -6.49 -0.92 -4.95
N TYR A 50 -6.64 -1.51 -3.76
CA TYR A 50 -5.50 -2.02 -2.98
C TYR A 50 -5.38 -3.54 -3.07
N SER A 51 -4.16 -4.04 -3.06
CA SER A 51 -3.87 -5.47 -3.03
C SER A 51 -2.65 -5.78 -2.16
N LEU A 52 -2.70 -6.91 -1.46
CA LEU A 52 -1.58 -7.53 -0.76
C LEU A 52 -1.15 -8.72 -1.60
N VAL A 53 0.09 -8.75 -2.06
CA VAL A 53 0.58 -9.72 -3.04
C VAL A 53 1.78 -10.47 -2.47
N LEU A 54 1.76 -11.80 -2.61
CA LEU A 54 2.93 -12.65 -2.42
C LEU A 54 3.89 -12.44 -3.58
N GLU A 55 5.04 -11.85 -3.27
CA GLU A 55 6.17 -11.72 -4.17
C GLU A 55 7.15 -12.88 -3.99
N SER A 56 8.07 -13.03 -4.94
CA SER A 56 9.11 -14.08 -4.87
C SER A 56 9.92 -14.07 -3.57
N LYS A 57 10.10 -12.92 -2.92
CA LYS A 57 10.96 -12.80 -1.72
C LYS A 57 10.21 -12.41 -0.45
N GLY A 58 8.91 -12.13 -0.53
CA GLY A 58 8.19 -11.52 0.59
C GLY A 58 6.78 -11.07 0.23
N LEU A 59 6.25 -10.12 0.99
CA LEU A 59 4.94 -9.53 0.74
C LEU A 59 5.09 -8.09 0.21
N GLY A 60 4.18 -7.70 -0.68
CA GLY A 60 4.10 -6.34 -1.21
C GLY A 60 2.66 -5.83 -1.17
N LEU A 61 2.50 -4.58 -0.75
CA LEU A 61 1.23 -3.86 -0.87
C LEU A 61 1.27 -2.93 -2.08
N TYR A 62 0.18 -2.99 -2.86
CA TYR A 62 0.04 -2.31 -4.12
C TYR A 62 -1.24 -1.49 -4.17
N TYR A 63 -1.11 -0.29 -4.71
CA TYR A 63 -2.22 0.60 -5.00
C TYR A 63 -2.34 0.76 -6.51
N LYS A 64 -3.55 0.65 -7.05
CA LYS A 64 -3.82 0.82 -8.48
C LYS A 64 -4.58 2.12 -8.73
N PRO A 65 -3.88 3.21 -9.09
CA PRO A 65 -4.54 4.40 -9.61
C PRO A 65 -5.36 4.06 -10.86
N LYS A 66 -6.53 4.69 -10.99
CA LYS A 66 -7.44 4.50 -12.13
C LYS A 66 -6.75 4.72 -13.48
N ASN A 67 -5.85 5.70 -13.54
CA ASN A 67 -5.18 6.12 -14.78
C ASN A 67 -3.78 5.52 -14.95
N ALA A 68 -3.24 4.82 -13.95
CA ALA A 68 -1.91 4.24 -14.04
C ALA A 68 -1.88 3.01 -14.97
N PRO A 69 -0.77 2.74 -15.67
CA PRO A 69 -0.63 1.53 -16.48
C PRO A 69 -0.51 0.26 -15.61
N LYS A 70 0.15 0.34 -14.45
CA LYS A 70 0.37 -0.80 -13.54
C LYS A 70 0.03 -0.43 -12.09
N PRO A 71 -0.25 -1.40 -11.21
CA PRO A 71 -0.27 -1.15 -9.76
C PRO A 71 1.10 -0.63 -9.29
N ILE A 72 1.07 0.18 -8.25
CA ILE A 72 2.22 0.88 -7.69
C ILE A 72 2.43 0.35 -6.29
N ARG A 73 3.64 -0.15 -6.02
CA ARG A 73 4.01 -0.66 -4.70
C ARG A 73 4.24 0.49 -3.74
N TYR A 74 3.57 0.45 -2.59
CA TYR A 74 3.72 1.44 -1.52
C TYR A 74 4.22 0.83 -0.21
N TRP A 75 4.33 -0.49 -0.12
CA TRP A 75 5.02 -1.16 0.98
C TRP A 75 5.51 -2.52 0.54
N SER A 76 6.61 -2.98 1.12
CA SER A 76 7.06 -4.36 0.98
C SER A 76 7.94 -4.77 2.12
N GLU A 77 7.89 -6.06 2.41
CA GLU A 77 8.77 -6.70 3.37
C GLU A 77 9.36 -7.96 2.74
N SER A 78 10.68 -8.10 2.80
CA SER A 78 11.38 -9.29 2.30
C SER A 78 11.62 -10.27 3.45
N TYR A 79 11.29 -11.53 3.24
CA TYR A 79 11.50 -12.62 4.20
C TYR A 79 12.75 -13.43 3.89
N VAL A 80 13.17 -13.44 2.61
CA VAL A 80 14.29 -14.25 2.16
C VAL A 80 15.25 -13.47 1.27
N GLU A 81 16.55 -13.68 1.47
CA GLU A 81 17.59 -13.08 0.63
C GLU A 81 17.81 -13.88 -0.66
N LYS A 82 17.84 -15.22 -0.53
CA LYS A 82 18.09 -16.20 -1.59
C LYS A 82 16.90 -17.15 -1.76
N GLY A 83 16.68 -17.60 -3.00
CA GLY A 83 15.57 -18.46 -3.34
C GLY A 83 14.28 -17.69 -3.58
N SER A 84 13.14 -18.41 -3.57
CA SER A 84 11.82 -17.81 -3.70
C SER A 84 10.83 -18.46 -2.74
N LEU A 85 9.90 -17.67 -2.23
CA LEU A 85 8.83 -18.17 -1.37
C LEU A 85 7.92 -19.10 -2.15
N GLU A 86 7.63 -20.25 -1.56
CA GLU A 86 6.60 -21.16 -2.02
C GLU A 86 5.24 -20.71 -1.51
N ASN A 87 5.15 -20.45 -0.21
CA ASN A 87 3.93 -19.99 0.45
C ASN A 87 4.24 -19.16 1.71
N VAL A 88 3.23 -18.39 2.13
CA VAL A 88 3.16 -17.69 3.41
C VAL A 88 1.82 -18.00 4.06
N THR A 89 1.83 -18.50 5.28
CA THR A 89 0.64 -18.90 6.05
C THR A 89 0.41 -17.91 7.16
N PHE A 90 -0.81 -17.37 7.26
CA PHE A 90 -1.16 -16.47 8.36
C PHE A 90 -1.37 -17.26 9.65
N THR A 91 -0.65 -16.90 10.71
CA THR A 91 -0.61 -17.66 11.96
C THR A 91 -0.89 -16.78 13.17
N SER A 92 -1.46 -17.39 14.21
CA SER A 92 -1.65 -16.81 15.53
C SER A 92 -1.37 -17.91 16.54
N ASP A 93 -0.35 -17.69 17.35
CA ASP A 93 0.06 -18.58 18.43
C ASP A 93 -0.50 -18.06 19.76
N SER A 94 -1.30 -18.90 20.42
CA SER A 94 -1.93 -18.58 21.70
C SER A 94 -0.97 -18.66 22.89
N GLU A 95 0.14 -19.38 22.79
CA GLU A 95 1.10 -19.55 23.88
C GLU A 95 2.07 -18.37 23.94
N SER A 96 2.61 -17.98 22.79
CA SER A 96 3.52 -16.83 22.66
C SER A 96 2.78 -15.49 22.49
N PHE A 97 1.47 -15.53 22.22
CA PHE A 97 0.65 -14.37 21.85
C PHE A 97 1.21 -13.63 20.64
N GLU A 98 1.76 -14.35 19.66
CA GLU A 98 2.33 -13.78 18.44
C GLU A 98 1.41 -14.02 17.24
N ILE A 99 1.17 -12.97 16.46
CA ILE A 99 0.43 -13.04 15.19
C ILE A 99 1.37 -12.62 14.07
N GLY A 100 1.39 -13.40 13.00
CA GLY A 100 2.32 -13.16 11.91
C GLY A 100 2.14 -14.11 10.72
N PHE A 101 3.26 -14.38 10.06
CA PHE A 101 3.32 -15.28 8.92
C PHE A 101 4.42 -16.32 9.09
N ASP A 102 4.07 -17.59 8.93
CA ASP A 102 5.05 -18.62 8.61
C ASP A 102 5.32 -18.60 7.11
N TYR A 103 6.56 -18.80 6.70
CA TYR A 103 6.92 -18.83 5.29
C TYR A 103 7.83 -20.00 4.96
N PHE A 104 7.67 -20.52 3.74
CA PHE A 104 8.42 -21.67 3.22
C PHE A 104 9.11 -21.29 1.92
N VAL A 105 10.34 -21.77 1.74
CA VAL A 105 11.14 -21.50 0.54
C VAL A 105 11.03 -22.67 -0.44
N ALA A 106 10.68 -22.38 -1.69
CA ALA A 106 10.52 -23.38 -2.73
C ALA A 106 11.81 -24.18 -2.97
N ASN A 107 11.67 -25.49 -3.15
CA ASN A 107 12.76 -26.44 -3.38
C ASN A 107 13.83 -26.40 -2.26
N SER A 108 13.43 -26.09 -1.04
CA SER A 108 14.31 -25.99 0.12
C SER A 108 13.60 -26.49 1.37
N SER A 109 14.39 -26.90 2.38
CA SER A 109 13.89 -27.15 3.74
C SER A 109 13.87 -25.88 4.60
N ASN A 110 14.27 -24.74 4.04
CA ASN A 110 14.25 -23.47 4.74
C ASN A 110 12.81 -23.00 4.94
N PHE A 111 12.48 -22.75 6.20
CA PHE A 111 11.26 -22.08 6.62
C PHE A 111 11.62 -21.04 7.69
N GLY A 112 10.69 -20.14 7.96
CA GLY A 112 10.85 -19.18 9.04
C GLY A 112 9.51 -18.58 9.42
N ASN A 113 9.56 -17.68 10.38
CA ASN A 113 8.39 -16.96 10.87
C ASN A 113 8.69 -15.46 10.86
N ARG A 114 7.66 -14.67 10.54
CA ARG A 114 7.65 -13.21 10.67
C ARG A 114 6.51 -12.78 11.58
N ILE A 115 6.88 -12.28 12.75
CA ILE A 115 5.95 -11.73 13.75
C ILE A 115 5.62 -10.29 13.38
N LEU A 116 4.33 -9.96 13.35
CA LEU A 116 3.83 -8.61 13.07
C LEU A 116 3.12 -7.99 14.27
N GLY A 117 2.33 -8.78 15.01
CA GLY A 117 1.56 -8.30 16.16
C GLY A 117 1.78 -9.16 17.41
N ARG A 118 1.74 -8.52 18.58
CA ARG A 118 1.81 -9.18 19.90
C ARG A 118 0.65 -8.73 20.79
N PRO A 119 -0.57 -9.25 20.58
CA PRO A 119 -1.71 -8.92 21.43
C PRO A 119 -1.49 -9.34 22.89
N VAL A 120 -2.18 -8.65 23.80
CA VAL A 120 -2.09 -8.90 25.25
C VAL A 120 -2.84 -10.17 25.68
N ASN A 121 -3.85 -10.57 24.92
CA ASN A 121 -4.75 -11.69 25.24
C ASN A 121 -4.70 -12.75 24.14
N ASN A 122 -5.30 -13.91 24.43
CA ASN A 122 -5.48 -14.99 23.46
C ASN A 122 -6.10 -14.45 22.16
N SER A 123 -5.40 -14.67 21.06
CA SER A 123 -5.73 -14.13 19.75
C SER A 123 -6.00 -15.19 18.69
N THR A 124 -6.24 -16.45 19.07
CA THR A 124 -6.48 -17.56 18.13
C THR A 124 -7.60 -17.26 17.13
N LEU A 125 -8.62 -16.51 17.54
CA LEU A 125 -9.71 -16.05 16.67
C LEU A 125 -9.37 -14.71 16.02
N THR A 126 -8.29 -14.68 15.24
CA THR A 126 -7.86 -13.50 14.47
C THR A 126 -8.04 -13.73 12.98
N TYR A 127 -8.40 -12.65 12.27
CA TYR A 127 -8.20 -12.58 10.83
C TYR A 127 -7.46 -11.30 10.46
N LEU A 128 -6.69 -11.39 9.38
CA LEU A 128 -6.08 -10.24 8.73
C LEU A 128 -7.01 -9.76 7.62
N ARG A 129 -7.28 -8.45 7.60
CA ARG A 129 -8.00 -7.81 6.50
C ARG A 129 -7.18 -6.68 5.89
N LEU A 130 -7.12 -6.65 4.57
CA LEU A 130 -6.71 -5.49 3.79
C LEU A 130 -7.89 -4.51 3.70
N GLY A 131 -7.79 -3.40 4.42
CA GLY A 131 -8.84 -2.39 4.48
C GLY A 131 -9.03 -1.64 3.16
N ILE A 132 -10.19 -1.00 3.02
CA ILE A 132 -10.50 -0.08 1.91
C ILE A 132 -9.58 1.15 1.90
N ASP A 133 -8.89 1.40 3.01
CA ASP A 133 -7.87 2.43 3.20
C ASP A 133 -6.48 1.98 2.73
N GLY A 134 -6.32 0.71 2.33
CA GLY A 134 -5.03 0.13 1.96
C GLY A 134 -4.18 -0.29 3.16
N ASN A 135 -4.72 -0.32 4.37
CA ASN A 135 -3.97 -0.75 5.55
C ASN A 135 -4.21 -2.23 5.84
N ILE A 136 -3.22 -2.89 6.44
CA ILE A 136 -3.38 -4.26 6.97
C ILE A 136 -3.78 -4.16 8.43
N LYS A 137 -4.88 -4.80 8.82
CA LYS A 137 -5.37 -4.82 10.20
C LYS A 137 -5.64 -6.24 10.67
N PHE A 138 -5.18 -6.56 11.88
CA PHE A 138 -5.58 -7.79 12.57
C PHE A 138 -6.81 -7.52 13.40
N ASN A 139 -7.88 -8.25 13.09
CA ASN A 139 -9.15 -8.17 13.80
C ASN A 139 -9.27 -9.43 14.64
N THR A 140 -9.21 -9.27 15.94
CA THR A 140 -9.22 -10.36 16.91
C THR A 140 -10.55 -10.37 17.64
N TYR A 141 -11.14 -11.56 17.73
CA TYR A 141 -12.28 -11.84 18.60
C TYR A 141 -11.79 -12.41 19.93
N PHE A 142 -12.00 -11.67 21.01
CA PHE A 142 -11.66 -12.12 22.36
C PHE A 142 -12.83 -12.90 22.96
N LEU A 143 -12.55 -14.13 23.39
CA LEU A 143 -13.47 -14.92 24.20
C LEU A 143 -13.49 -14.40 25.64
N ASP A 144 -14.61 -14.62 26.33
CA ASP A 144 -14.77 -14.40 27.78
C ASP A 144 -14.53 -12.96 28.27
N VAL A 145 -14.72 -11.96 27.39
CA VAL A 145 -14.73 -10.54 27.74
C VAL A 145 -16.15 -9.97 27.75
N ARG A 146 -16.47 -9.09 28.71
CA ARG A 146 -17.84 -8.53 28.87
C ARG A 146 -18.23 -7.52 27.78
N ASP A 147 -17.26 -6.79 27.24
CA ASP A 147 -17.45 -5.79 26.19
C ASP A 147 -16.20 -5.73 25.30
N GLY A 148 -16.35 -5.23 24.08
CA GLY A 148 -15.25 -5.06 23.15
C GLY A 148 -14.71 -6.38 22.60
N VAL A 149 -15.58 -7.37 22.38
CA VAL A 149 -15.24 -8.69 21.85
C VAL A 149 -14.48 -8.64 20.52
N TRP A 150 -14.77 -7.69 19.62
CA TRP A 150 -13.96 -7.42 18.43
C TRP A 150 -13.02 -6.24 18.65
N LYS A 151 -11.73 -6.45 18.43
CA LYS A 151 -10.71 -5.39 18.46
C LYS A 151 -9.77 -5.47 17.28
N VAL A 152 -9.33 -4.30 16.84
CA VAL A 152 -8.13 -4.19 15.99
C VAL A 152 -6.93 -4.29 16.93
N THR A 153 -6.15 -5.35 16.79
CA THR A 153 -5.00 -5.66 17.67
C THR A 153 -3.66 -5.29 17.03
N TYR A 154 -3.66 -5.03 15.73
CA TYR A 154 -2.51 -4.57 14.97
C TYR A 154 -2.98 -3.79 13.75
N THR A 155 -2.24 -2.74 13.41
CA THR A 155 -2.40 -1.93 12.21
C THR A 155 -1.01 -1.67 11.65
N LEU A 156 -0.77 -2.01 10.37
CA LEU A 156 0.56 -1.87 9.77
C LEU A 156 1.01 -0.40 9.70
N PHE A 157 0.17 0.47 9.15
CA PHE A 157 0.44 1.91 9.10
C PHE A 157 -0.29 2.60 10.25
N ASP A 158 0.41 2.77 11.35
CA ASP A 158 -0.10 3.38 12.59
C ASP A 158 0.99 4.24 13.19
N ARG A 159 0.62 5.28 13.95
CA ARG A 159 1.58 6.16 14.62
C ARG A 159 2.58 5.41 15.52
N ASP A 160 2.15 4.28 16.09
CA ASP A 160 2.92 3.47 17.02
C ASP A 160 3.58 2.25 16.34
N SER A 161 3.49 2.15 15.01
CA SER A 161 4.10 1.09 14.20
C SER A 161 5.42 1.54 13.56
N ASP A 162 6.19 0.59 13.03
CA ASP A 162 7.44 0.87 12.30
C ASP A 162 7.18 1.62 10.97
N GLU A 163 5.95 1.55 10.46
CA GLU A 163 5.55 2.16 9.19
C GLU A 163 4.63 3.35 9.40
N SER A 164 5.08 4.51 8.93
CA SER A 164 4.34 5.77 9.04
C SER A 164 2.99 5.72 8.33
N GLU A 165 1.97 6.33 8.94
CA GLU A 165 0.68 6.57 8.32
C GLU A 165 0.80 7.38 7.02
N CYS A 166 1.84 8.23 6.88
CA CYS A 166 2.08 9.01 5.67
C CYS A 166 2.48 8.16 4.46
N GLN A 167 2.82 6.88 4.66
CA GLN A 167 3.14 5.94 3.58
C GLN A 167 1.87 5.40 2.90
N LEU A 168 0.70 5.51 3.53
CA LEU A 168 -0.58 5.16 2.91
C LEU A 168 -0.88 6.13 1.76
N PRO A 169 -1.16 5.64 0.54
CA PRO A 169 -1.40 6.50 -0.61
C PRO A 169 -2.43 7.60 -0.32
N GLN A 170 -3.57 7.26 0.27
CA GLN A 170 -4.69 8.19 0.47
C GLN A 170 -4.81 8.75 1.89
N ARG A 171 -3.75 8.71 2.72
CA ARG A 171 -3.82 9.14 4.13
C ARG A 171 -4.42 10.52 4.34
N CYS A 172 -4.08 11.48 3.48
CA CYS A 172 -4.53 12.87 3.55
C CYS A 172 -5.43 13.25 2.36
N GLY A 173 -6.11 12.27 1.79
CA GLY A 173 -7.04 12.46 0.67
C GLY A 173 -6.34 12.51 -0.69
N LYS A 174 -6.92 13.25 -1.63
CA LYS A 174 -6.48 13.25 -3.04
C LYS A 174 -5.19 14.02 -3.30
N PHE A 175 -4.89 15.01 -2.44
CA PHE A 175 -3.67 15.82 -2.54
C PHE A 175 -3.35 16.60 -1.25
N GLY A 176 -3.33 15.93 -0.09
CA GLY A 176 -2.95 16.54 1.19
C GLY A 176 -1.52 16.20 1.58
N LEU A 177 -0.78 17.15 2.14
CA LEU A 177 0.57 16.94 2.66
C LEU A 177 0.51 16.26 4.03
N CYS A 178 1.26 15.17 4.19
CA CYS A 178 1.42 14.47 5.44
C CYS A 178 2.79 14.74 6.07
N GLU A 179 2.82 15.00 7.37
CA GLU A 179 4.03 15.19 8.18
C GLU A 179 3.77 14.58 9.56
N GLU A 180 4.70 13.77 10.07
CA GLU A 180 4.58 13.14 11.40
C GLU A 180 3.24 12.42 11.64
N ASN A 181 2.77 11.64 10.65
CA ASN A 181 1.47 10.94 10.68
C ASN A 181 0.23 11.85 10.71
N GLN A 182 0.39 13.15 10.45
CA GLN A 182 -0.68 14.13 10.46
C GLN A 182 -0.85 14.79 9.09
N CYS A 183 -2.09 15.16 8.76
CA CYS A 183 -2.40 15.91 7.55
C CYS A 183 -2.31 17.40 7.83
N VAL A 184 -1.21 18.02 7.36
CA VAL A 184 -0.81 19.37 7.80
C VAL A 184 -1.19 20.47 6.82
N ALA A 185 -1.28 20.17 5.51
CA ALA A 185 -1.59 21.19 4.51
C ALA A 185 -2.23 20.65 3.22
N CYS A 186 -2.86 21.54 2.45
CA CYS A 186 -3.07 21.37 1.01
C CYS A 186 -1.96 22.10 0.23
N PRO A 187 -1.20 21.43 -0.64
CA PRO A 187 -0.26 22.11 -1.52
C PRO A 187 -0.97 22.86 -2.65
N LEU A 188 -0.55 24.11 -2.89
CA LEU A 188 -0.99 24.98 -3.97
C LEU A 188 0.21 25.64 -4.66
N GLU A 189 -0.02 26.25 -5.82
CA GLU A 189 1.00 26.99 -6.59
C GLU A 189 1.67 28.09 -5.76
N ASN A 190 0.92 28.77 -4.90
CA ASN A 190 1.36 29.89 -4.06
C ASN A 190 1.74 29.47 -2.62
N GLY A 191 1.95 28.18 -2.36
CA GLY A 191 2.43 27.67 -1.09
C GLY A 191 1.52 26.61 -0.46
N LEU A 192 1.56 26.52 0.87
CA LEU A 192 0.79 25.54 1.65
C LEU A 192 -0.37 26.25 2.35
N PHE A 193 -1.56 25.69 2.21
CA PHE A 193 -2.77 26.16 2.90
C PHE A 193 -3.22 25.15 3.94
N GLY A 194 -4.05 25.58 4.89
CA GLY A 194 -4.61 24.69 5.91
C GLY A 194 -5.25 23.44 5.28
N TRP A 195 -4.98 22.28 5.88
CA TRP A 195 -5.52 21.02 5.38
C TRP A 195 -7.05 20.96 5.45
N SER A 196 -7.65 20.28 4.47
CA SER A 196 -9.04 19.88 4.49
C SER A 196 -9.22 18.56 3.74
N ASN A 197 -10.32 17.85 4.00
CA ASN A 197 -10.68 16.65 3.22
C ASN A 197 -10.84 16.91 1.71
N ASN A 198 -10.95 18.17 1.30
CA ASN A 198 -11.12 18.59 -0.08
C ASN A 198 -9.80 18.98 -0.78
N CYS A 199 -8.64 18.78 -0.13
CA CYS A 199 -7.34 19.04 -0.77
C CYS A 199 -7.26 18.28 -2.10
N SER A 200 -7.11 19.04 -3.19
CA SER A 200 -7.01 18.51 -4.54
C SER A 200 -6.22 19.48 -5.41
N ALA A 201 -5.39 18.94 -6.31
CA ALA A 201 -4.77 19.75 -7.35
C ALA A 201 -5.78 20.09 -8.44
N LYS A 202 -5.59 21.24 -9.09
CA LYS A 202 -6.39 21.64 -10.25
C LYS A 202 -6.16 20.64 -11.38
N ALA A 203 -7.22 19.97 -11.83
CA ALA A 203 -7.13 18.97 -12.88
C ALA A 203 -6.75 19.61 -14.22
N VAL A 204 -5.78 19.01 -14.91
CA VAL A 204 -5.40 19.36 -16.28
C VAL A 204 -6.04 18.35 -17.23
N THR A 205 -6.94 18.82 -18.09
CA THR A 205 -7.63 17.97 -19.08
C THR A 205 -6.89 17.93 -20.43
N SER A 206 -6.08 18.95 -20.71
CA SER A 206 -5.33 19.04 -21.96
C SER A 206 -4.00 18.32 -21.90
N CYS A 207 -3.63 17.67 -23.01
CA CYS A 207 -2.31 17.08 -23.17
C CYS A 207 -1.31 18.02 -23.88
N LYS A 208 -1.75 19.21 -24.30
CA LYS A 208 -0.87 20.17 -24.96
C LYS A 208 0.03 20.84 -23.93
N ALA A 209 1.35 20.70 -24.11
CA ALA A 209 2.35 21.28 -23.22
C ALA A 209 2.26 22.81 -23.07
N SER A 210 1.65 23.51 -24.02
CA SER A 210 1.41 24.96 -23.97
C SER A 210 0.23 25.37 -23.07
N GLU A 211 -0.57 24.43 -22.59
CA GLU A 211 -1.80 24.70 -21.83
C GLU A 211 -1.67 24.38 -20.32
N PHE A 212 -0.50 23.92 -19.88
CA PHE A 212 -0.20 23.65 -18.48
C PHE A 212 1.24 24.05 -18.14
N HIS A 213 1.51 24.16 -16.84
CA HIS A 213 2.86 24.29 -16.30
C HIS A 213 2.99 23.43 -15.04
N TYR A 214 4.20 23.39 -14.47
CA TYR A 214 4.45 22.70 -13.21
C TYR A 214 4.86 23.72 -12.16
N TYR A 215 4.30 23.61 -10.97
CA TYR A 215 4.86 24.25 -9.80
C TYR A 215 5.61 23.23 -8.95
N LYS A 216 6.66 23.70 -8.27
CA LYS A 216 7.55 22.88 -7.48
C LYS A 216 7.08 22.83 -6.03
N LEU A 217 6.97 21.61 -5.49
CA LEU A 217 6.80 21.34 -4.08
C LEU A 217 8.15 20.89 -3.52
N GLU A 218 8.70 21.66 -2.59
CA GLU A 218 9.99 21.36 -1.96
C GLU A 218 9.83 20.40 -0.78
N ARG A 219 10.88 19.60 -0.53
CA ARG A 219 10.99 18.77 0.68
C ARG A 219 9.84 17.77 0.79
N VAL A 220 9.54 17.08 -0.31
CA VAL A 220 8.49 16.08 -0.36
C VAL A 220 8.92 14.80 -1.06
N GLU A 221 8.48 13.70 -0.49
CA GLU A 221 8.48 12.38 -1.09
C GLU A 221 7.05 11.93 -1.40
N HIS A 222 6.94 10.80 -2.08
CA HIS A 222 5.68 10.19 -2.42
C HIS A 222 5.76 8.71 -2.07
N TYR A 223 4.64 8.06 -1.74
CA TYR A 223 4.62 6.65 -1.31
C TYR A 223 5.34 5.68 -2.28
N MET A 224 5.50 6.08 -3.54
CA MET A 224 6.27 5.39 -4.56
C MET A 224 7.77 5.25 -4.26
N SER A 225 8.40 6.25 -3.65
CA SER A 225 9.88 6.37 -3.58
C SER A 225 10.51 5.32 -2.67
N LYS A 226 9.85 4.98 -1.56
CA LYS A 226 10.42 4.11 -0.52
C LYS A 226 10.64 2.66 -0.99
N TYR A 227 9.71 2.11 -1.77
CA TYR A 227 9.71 0.67 -2.15
C TYR A 227 9.84 0.41 -3.67
N THR A 228 10.16 1.45 -4.44
CA THR A 228 10.44 1.33 -5.86
C THR A 228 11.69 2.13 -6.22
N THR A 229 12.44 1.65 -7.20
CA THR A 229 13.73 2.27 -7.55
C THR A 229 13.56 3.56 -8.36
N GLY A 230 12.42 3.73 -9.04
CA GLY A 230 12.20 4.82 -9.99
C GLY A 230 13.13 4.77 -11.22
N ASP A 231 12.82 5.60 -12.20
CA ASP A 231 13.63 5.74 -13.40
C ASP A 231 14.90 6.54 -13.11
N ARG A 232 16.07 6.04 -13.54
CA ARG A 232 17.33 6.79 -13.44
C ARG A 232 17.47 7.73 -14.64
N VAL A 233 17.03 8.98 -14.50
CA VAL A 233 17.04 10.01 -15.55
C VAL A 233 17.29 11.37 -14.92
N SER A 234 17.68 12.36 -15.73
CA SER A 234 17.75 13.75 -15.26
C SER A 234 16.36 14.32 -14.91
N GLU A 235 16.33 15.33 -14.08
CA GLU A 235 15.11 16.04 -13.65
C GLU A 235 14.32 16.58 -14.85
N THR A 236 15.00 17.20 -15.82
CA THR A 236 14.40 17.67 -17.07
C THR A 236 13.80 16.53 -17.88
N ASN A 237 14.48 15.39 -17.97
CA ASN A 237 13.97 14.23 -18.69
C ASN A 237 12.77 13.59 -17.97
N CYS A 238 12.74 13.63 -16.63
CA CYS A 238 11.58 13.23 -15.83
C CYS A 238 10.36 14.11 -16.16
N GLY A 239 10.55 15.45 -16.16
CA GLY A 239 9.50 16.38 -16.55
C GLY A 239 9.03 16.22 -18.00
N ASN A 240 9.95 15.97 -18.93
CA ASN A 240 9.62 15.68 -20.32
C ASN A 240 8.82 14.40 -20.49
N LYS A 241 9.13 13.34 -19.72
CA LYS A 241 8.35 12.10 -19.70
C LYS A 241 6.91 12.37 -19.25
N CYS A 242 6.73 13.05 -18.13
CA CYS A 242 5.39 13.40 -17.62
C CYS A 242 4.62 14.32 -18.58
N THR A 243 5.31 15.26 -19.23
CA THR A 243 4.70 16.18 -20.19
C THR A 243 4.18 15.46 -21.44
N LYS A 244 4.89 14.43 -21.91
CA LYS A 244 4.49 13.59 -23.05
C LYS A 244 3.40 12.57 -22.70
N ASP A 245 3.27 12.19 -21.43
CA ASP A 245 2.23 11.28 -20.96
C ASP A 245 1.01 12.06 -20.50
N CYS A 246 -0.06 12.04 -21.30
CA CYS A 246 -1.31 12.75 -21.00
C CYS A 246 -1.96 12.33 -19.68
N LYS A 247 -1.67 11.12 -19.17
CA LYS A 247 -2.22 10.62 -17.91
C LYS A 247 -1.41 11.06 -16.70
N CYS A 248 -0.20 11.58 -16.91
CA CYS A 248 0.65 12.06 -15.84
C CYS A 248 0.15 13.40 -15.31
N VAL A 249 -0.05 13.47 -14.00
CA VAL A 249 -0.56 14.65 -13.28
C VAL A 249 0.53 15.38 -12.48
N GLY A 250 1.74 14.83 -12.48
CA GLY A 250 2.89 15.38 -11.79
C GLY A 250 4.00 14.33 -11.69
N TYR A 251 5.15 14.71 -11.16
CA TYR A 251 6.25 13.77 -10.93
C TYR A 251 7.00 14.13 -9.66
N PHE A 252 7.58 13.11 -9.04
CA PHE A 252 8.46 13.25 -7.87
C PHE A 252 9.88 12.88 -8.28
N TYR A 253 10.84 13.60 -7.73
CA TYR A 253 12.23 13.48 -8.12
C TYR A 253 13.15 13.58 -6.90
N ASN A 254 14.11 12.66 -6.83
CA ASN A 254 15.21 12.72 -5.88
C ASN A 254 16.48 13.15 -6.64
N LYS A 255 17.01 14.31 -6.27
CA LYS A 255 18.18 14.91 -6.93
C LYS A 255 19.49 14.20 -6.60
N ASP A 256 19.63 13.62 -5.41
CA ASP A 256 20.87 12.99 -4.94
C ASP A 256 21.25 11.77 -5.79
N ASN A 257 20.25 10.96 -6.14
CA ASN A 257 20.45 9.73 -6.89
C ASN A 257 19.83 9.77 -8.30
N SER A 258 19.31 10.93 -8.71
CA SER A 258 18.68 11.17 -10.02
C SER A 258 17.58 10.15 -10.34
N ARG A 259 16.65 9.98 -9.39
CA ARG A 259 15.51 9.06 -9.52
C ARG A 259 14.20 9.82 -9.73
N CYS A 260 13.39 9.28 -10.64
CA CYS A 260 12.17 9.88 -11.14
C CYS A 260 10.98 8.93 -10.96
N TRP A 261 9.85 9.46 -10.50
CA TRP A 261 8.57 8.77 -10.40
C TRP A 261 7.47 9.61 -11.03
N ALA A 262 6.86 9.12 -12.10
CA ALA A 262 5.68 9.75 -12.70
C ALA A 262 4.44 9.45 -11.86
N GLY A 263 3.69 10.49 -11.49
CA GLY A 263 2.44 10.40 -10.77
C GLY A 263 1.25 10.35 -11.73
N TYR A 264 0.44 9.29 -11.62
CA TYR A 264 -0.86 9.15 -12.31
C TYR A 264 -2.04 9.58 -11.43
N ASP A 265 -1.75 9.73 -10.16
CA ASP A 265 -2.41 10.57 -9.17
C ASP A 265 -1.32 11.19 -8.29
N LEU A 266 -1.72 12.15 -7.45
CA LEU A 266 -0.79 12.82 -6.54
C LEU A 266 -0.91 12.30 -5.11
N GLN A 267 -2.14 11.95 -4.71
CA GLN A 267 -2.53 11.44 -3.39
C GLN A 267 -1.76 12.12 -2.26
N THR A 268 -1.24 11.38 -1.29
CA THR A 268 -0.54 11.95 -0.13
C THR A 268 0.96 12.04 -0.38
N PRO A 269 1.53 13.23 -0.67
CA PRO A 269 2.96 13.46 -0.48
C PRO A 269 3.33 13.52 1.00
N THR A 270 4.55 13.08 1.31
CA THR A 270 5.11 13.10 2.67
C THR A 270 6.18 14.18 2.76
N ARG A 271 6.10 15.01 3.79
CA ARG A 271 7.11 16.02 4.10
C ARG A 271 8.38 15.34 4.61
N VAL A 272 9.54 15.77 4.11
CA VAL A 272 10.85 15.25 4.51
C VAL A 272 11.85 16.36 4.78
N GLY A 273 12.85 16.11 5.62
CA GLY A 273 13.88 17.11 5.92
C GLY A 273 14.81 17.43 4.74
N ASN A 274 15.02 16.46 3.85
CA ASN A 274 15.98 16.57 2.75
C ASN A 274 15.42 17.42 1.58
N SER A 275 16.09 18.53 1.26
CA SER A 275 15.72 19.44 0.18
C SER A 275 15.90 18.89 -1.23
N THR A 276 16.59 17.76 -1.37
CA THR A 276 16.84 17.11 -2.67
C THR A 276 15.62 16.33 -3.18
N HIS A 277 14.64 16.08 -2.30
CA HIS A 277 13.37 15.45 -2.62
C HIS A 277 12.34 16.53 -2.98
N VAL A 278 11.84 16.46 -4.22
CA VAL A 278 10.97 17.49 -4.78
C VAL A 278 9.83 16.86 -5.57
N GLY A 279 8.66 17.49 -5.51
CA GLY A 279 7.51 17.18 -6.35
C GLY A 279 7.28 18.29 -7.37
N TYR A 280 6.79 17.93 -8.54
CA TYR A 280 6.39 18.85 -9.60
C TYR A 280 4.97 18.55 -10.01
N ILE A 281 4.08 19.50 -9.77
CA ILE A 281 2.64 19.27 -9.87
C ILE A 281 2.11 19.97 -11.10
N LYS A 282 1.45 19.22 -11.97
CA LYS A 282 0.91 19.73 -13.23
C LYS A 282 -0.37 20.50 -12.96
N VAL A 283 -0.43 21.74 -13.43
CA VAL A 283 -1.59 22.64 -13.26
C VAL A 283 -1.91 23.38 -14.56
N PRO A 284 -3.18 23.75 -14.79
CA PRO A 284 -3.55 24.48 -16.01
C PRO A 284 -2.96 25.90 -15.97
N ASN A 285 -2.63 26.44 -17.14
CA ASN A 285 -2.26 27.85 -17.24
C ASN A 285 -3.45 28.73 -16.85
N GLN A 286 -3.19 29.81 -16.12
CA GLN A 286 -4.20 30.82 -15.83
C GLN A 286 -4.65 31.45 -17.15
N LYS A 287 -5.96 31.52 -17.38
CA LYS A 287 -6.55 32.26 -18.50
C LYS A 287 -6.65 33.74 -18.16
#